data_AF-A0A3P3W7V9-F1
#
_entry.id   AF-A0A3P3W7V9-F1
#
_cell.length_a   1.000
_cell.length_b   1.000
_cell.length_c   1.000
_cell.angle_alpha   90.00
_cell.angle_beta   90.00
_cell.angle_gamma   90.00
#
_symmetry.space_group_name_H-M   'P 1'
#
loop_
_entity.id
_entity.type
_entity.pdbx_description
1 polymer ?
#
loop_
_entity_poly.entity_id
_entity_poly.type
_entity_poly.pdbx_seq_one_letter_code
_entity_poly.pdbx_strand_id
1 'polypeptide(L)'
;MKNEVLLVLFLAVNCINAQEIKNCSTCSKQLLKIEQIQNLGVEELQFLINDLYARKGYAFLKPEVYYYFEDQEWYKPIGNNDKLKFDKTEQQNIDFLQKKIDVLKSERNQLLTEINNFKIACLNDDERILKTNFDFSEDIFVEDDSYNYLKDILKNIKIENLGWSKNTALYSLTVDNIECTKNYKIKIEDEKVFMFYDFVLGSKEENSIIYQSKNYVKFNYVWRFEWKNNKLQFIDMEVSN
;
A
#
# COMPACT_ATOMS: atom_id res chain seq x y z
N MET A 1 -34.85 -33.98 44.25
CA MET A 1 -33.73 -33.47 43.44
C MET A 1 -34.28 -32.37 42.54
N LYS A 2 -34.03 -31.11 42.88
CA LYS A 2 -34.45 -29.95 42.08
C LYS A 2 -33.34 -29.68 41.06
N ASN A 3 -33.62 -29.90 39.78
CA ASN A 3 -32.72 -29.46 38.71
C ASN A 3 -33.04 -28.00 38.40
N GLU A 4 -32.15 -27.11 38.82
CA GLU A 4 -32.16 -25.73 38.37
C GLU A 4 -31.66 -25.68 36.92
N VAL A 5 -32.51 -25.22 36.02
CA VAL A 5 -32.15 -24.93 34.63
C VAL A 5 -31.45 -23.57 34.63
N LEU A 6 -30.13 -23.59 34.47
CA LEU A 6 -29.29 -22.41 34.31
C LEU A 6 -29.61 -21.74 32.97
N LEU A 7 -30.32 -20.61 33.02
CA LEU A 7 -30.60 -19.76 31.86
C LEU A 7 -29.32 -18.98 31.50
N VAL A 8 -28.53 -19.52 30.58
CA VAL A 8 -27.36 -18.83 30.03
C VAL A 8 -27.85 -17.74 29.07
N LEU A 9 -27.87 -16.50 29.57
CA LEU A 9 -28.09 -15.30 28.76
C LEU A 9 -26.89 -15.15 27.81
N PHE A 10 -27.05 -15.55 26.55
CA PHE A 10 -26.11 -15.20 25.48
C PHE A 10 -26.17 -13.68 25.25
N LEU A 11 -25.26 -12.95 25.88
CA LEU A 11 -24.92 -11.58 25.49
C LEU A 11 -24.25 -11.67 24.11
N ALA A 12 -25.06 -11.60 23.05
CA ALA A 12 -24.57 -11.37 21.70
C ALA A 12 -23.88 -10.00 21.70
N VAL A 13 -22.55 -10.01 21.73
CA VAL A 13 -21.73 -8.83 21.43
C VAL A 13 -21.98 -8.51 19.96
N ASN A 14 -22.94 -7.63 19.71
CA ASN A 14 -23.12 -7.02 18.41
C ASN A 14 -21.91 -6.09 18.19
N CYS A 15 -20.85 -6.61 17.60
CA CYS A 15 -19.87 -5.77 16.92
C CYS A 15 -20.60 -5.08 15.78
N ILE A 16 -21.11 -3.87 16.02
CA ILE A 16 -21.59 -3.00 14.95
C ILE A 16 -20.35 -2.66 14.13
N ASN A 17 -20.14 -3.38 13.03
CA ASN A 17 -19.22 -2.92 12.00
C ASN A 17 -19.81 -1.60 11.47
N ALA A 18 -19.28 -0.47 11.95
CA ALA A 18 -19.60 0.82 11.37
C ALA A 18 -19.24 0.77 9.89
N GLN A 19 -20.23 1.01 9.02
CA GLN A 19 -20.00 1.00 7.58
C GLN A 19 -19.08 2.17 7.22
N GLU A 20 -18.02 1.87 6.47
CA GLU A 20 -17.10 2.89 5.93
C GLU A 20 -17.87 3.94 5.14
N ILE A 21 -17.51 5.20 5.33
CA ILE A 21 -18.14 6.31 4.62
C ILE A 21 -17.66 6.33 3.17
N LYS A 22 -18.62 6.43 2.24
CA LYS A 22 -18.34 6.42 0.79
C LYS A 22 -18.36 7.81 0.15
N ASN A 23 -19.10 8.75 0.73
CA ASN A 23 -19.21 10.13 0.28
C ASN A 23 -19.65 11.02 1.45
N CYS A 24 -19.63 12.33 1.24
CA CYS A 24 -19.92 13.32 2.26
C CYS A 24 -21.32 13.95 2.19
N SER A 25 -22.32 13.20 1.70
CA SER A 25 -23.73 13.65 1.69
C SER A 25 -24.30 14.05 3.05
N THR A 26 -23.74 13.53 4.15
CA THR A 26 -24.13 13.85 5.53
C THR A 26 -23.08 14.69 6.29
N CYS A 27 -21.90 14.90 5.73
CA CYS A 27 -20.76 15.52 6.41
C CYS A 27 -20.98 17.00 6.78
N SER A 28 -21.99 17.68 6.23
CA SER A 28 -22.36 19.05 6.64
C SER A 28 -23.26 19.10 7.87
N LYS A 29 -23.87 17.98 8.25
CA LYS A 29 -24.83 17.90 9.37
C LYS A 29 -24.32 17.07 10.54
N GLN A 30 -23.32 16.24 10.31
CA GLN A 30 -22.83 15.25 11.27
C GLN A 30 -21.31 15.24 11.29
N LEU A 31 -20.74 15.17 12.49
CA LEU A 31 -19.31 14.94 12.66
C LEU A 31 -18.96 13.50 12.29
N LEU A 32 -17.88 13.36 11.53
CA LEU A 32 -17.29 12.07 11.22
C LEU A 32 -16.67 11.45 12.47
N LYS A 33 -16.77 10.13 12.55
CA LYS A 33 -16.14 9.34 13.60
C LYS A 33 -15.01 8.50 13.04
N ILE A 34 -14.07 8.13 13.91
CA ILE A 34 -12.89 7.36 13.52
C ILE A 34 -13.27 6.03 12.86
N GLU A 35 -14.32 5.36 13.33
CA GLU A 35 -14.73 4.05 12.81
C GLU A 35 -15.20 4.13 11.35
N GLN A 36 -15.65 5.30 10.90
CA GLN A 36 -16.09 5.52 9.51
C GLN A 36 -14.92 5.68 8.54
N ILE A 37 -13.75 6.06 9.03
CA ILE A 37 -12.60 6.46 8.20
C ILE A 37 -11.31 5.69 8.50
N GLN A 38 -11.30 4.82 9.52
CA GLN A 38 -10.08 4.20 10.03
C GLN A 38 -9.31 3.37 8.99
N ASN A 39 -10.05 2.72 8.08
CA ASN A 39 -9.51 1.85 7.03
C ASN A 39 -9.32 2.57 5.68
N LEU A 40 -9.72 3.84 5.58
CA LEU A 40 -9.63 4.58 4.33
C LEU A 40 -8.18 5.02 4.09
N GLY A 41 -7.72 4.83 2.85
CA GLY A 41 -6.42 5.32 2.41
C GLY A 41 -6.42 6.82 2.13
N VAL A 42 -5.23 7.37 1.86
CA VAL A 42 -5.03 8.80 1.58
C VAL A 42 -5.95 9.31 0.44
N GLU A 43 -6.09 8.54 -0.63
CA GLU A 43 -6.90 8.92 -1.80
C GLU A 43 -8.41 8.97 -1.47
N GLU A 44 -8.90 8.02 -0.69
CA GLU A 44 -10.30 7.95 -0.24
C GLU A 44 -10.62 9.09 0.73
N LEU A 45 -9.70 9.40 1.65
CA LEU A 45 -9.85 10.55 2.55
C LEU A 45 -9.82 11.87 1.79
N GLN A 46 -8.90 12.02 0.82
CA GLN A 46 -8.84 13.19 -0.04
C GLN A 46 -10.11 13.32 -0.90
N PHE A 47 -10.67 12.21 -1.34
CA PHE A 47 -11.95 12.17 -2.03
C PHE A 47 -13.07 12.73 -1.15
N LEU A 48 -13.16 12.35 0.13
CA LEU A 48 -14.18 12.89 1.04
C LEU A 48 -14.02 14.40 1.27
N ILE A 49 -12.78 14.89 1.38
CA ILE A 49 -12.50 16.34 1.43
C ILE A 49 -13.00 16.98 0.13
N ASN A 50 -12.65 16.42 -1.03
CA ASN A 50 -13.10 16.97 -2.31
C ASN A 50 -14.64 16.93 -2.44
N ASP A 51 -15.33 15.88 -1.96
CA ASP A 51 -16.79 15.80 -1.97
C ASP A 51 -17.43 16.88 -1.08
N LEU A 52 -16.85 17.19 0.08
CA LEU A 52 -17.25 18.34 0.91
C LEU A 52 -17.12 19.65 0.14
N TYR A 53 -15.97 19.87 -0.51
CA TYR A 53 -15.73 21.07 -1.31
C TYR A 53 -16.68 21.15 -2.51
N ALA A 54 -16.91 20.04 -3.21
CA ALA A 54 -17.83 19.94 -4.34
C ALA A 54 -19.25 20.32 -3.94
N ARG A 55 -19.72 19.85 -2.77
CA ARG A 55 -21.06 20.19 -2.24
C ARG A 55 -21.23 21.67 -1.91
N LYS A 56 -20.14 22.39 -1.69
CA LYS A 56 -20.15 23.85 -1.54
C LYS A 56 -20.06 24.59 -2.87
N GLY A 57 -19.83 23.88 -3.97
CA GLY A 57 -19.66 24.44 -5.30
C GLY A 57 -18.21 24.77 -5.64
N TYR A 58 -17.22 24.12 -5.03
CA TYR A 58 -15.82 24.33 -5.44
C TYR A 58 -15.62 23.93 -6.90
N ALA A 59 -15.09 24.85 -7.70
CA ALA A 59 -14.70 24.63 -9.09
C ALA A 59 -13.31 23.97 -9.15
N PHE A 60 -13.26 22.68 -9.49
CA PHE A 60 -12.00 21.95 -9.60
C PHE A 60 -11.29 22.26 -10.92
N LEU A 61 -9.96 22.41 -10.85
CA LEU A 61 -9.11 22.61 -12.03
C LEU A 61 -8.44 21.32 -12.50
N LYS A 62 -8.25 20.34 -11.60
CA LYS A 62 -7.64 19.06 -11.94
C LYS A 62 -8.63 18.24 -12.78
N PRO A 63 -8.33 17.88 -14.04
CA PRO A 63 -9.33 17.28 -14.93
C PRO A 63 -9.98 16.02 -14.37
N GLU A 64 -9.20 15.11 -13.77
CA GLU A 64 -9.73 13.88 -13.18
C GLU A 64 -10.77 14.11 -12.07
N VAL A 65 -10.60 15.18 -11.28
CA VAL A 65 -11.52 15.51 -10.17
C VAL A 65 -12.71 16.28 -10.71
N TYR A 66 -12.47 17.21 -11.65
CA TYR A 66 -13.51 17.97 -12.32
C TYR A 66 -14.51 17.05 -13.02
N TYR A 67 -14.06 16.17 -13.91
CA TYR A 67 -14.95 15.30 -14.68
C TYR A 67 -15.76 14.36 -13.78
N TYR A 68 -15.15 13.84 -12.71
CA TYR A 68 -15.87 13.02 -11.74
C TYR A 68 -17.05 13.76 -11.11
N PHE A 69 -16.86 15.01 -10.66
CA PHE A 69 -17.92 15.79 -10.02
C PHE A 69 -18.89 16.41 -11.01
N GLU A 70 -18.46 16.74 -12.23
CA GLU A 70 -19.33 17.23 -13.31
C GLU A 70 -20.47 16.25 -13.63
N ASP A 71 -20.19 14.94 -13.56
CA ASP A 71 -21.18 13.88 -13.75
C ASP A 71 -22.19 13.75 -12.58
N GLN A 72 -22.01 14.50 -11.48
CA GLN A 72 -22.91 14.45 -10.33
C GLN A 72 -24.02 15.49 -10.45
N GLU A 73 -25.29 15.05 -10.50
CA GLU A 73 -26.46 15.93 -10.65
C GLU A 73 -26.56 17.06 -9.60
N TRP A 74 -26.01 16.83 -8.41
CA TRP A 74 -26.03 17.79 -7.30
C TRP A 74 -24.87 18.80 -7.32
N TYR A 75 -23.83 18.58 -8.14
CA TYR A 75 -22.66 19.43 -8.20
C TYR A 75 -22.95 20.69 -9.04
N LYS A 76 -22.66 21.86 -8.44
CA LYS A 76 -22.90 23.17 -9.06
C LYS A 76 -21.71 24.08 -8.75
N PRO A 77 -20.67 24.11 -9.60
CA PRO A 77 -19.49 24.92 -9.34
C PRO A 77 -19.84 26.41 -9.34
N ILE A 78 -19.41 27.13 -8.32
CA ILE A 78 -19.44 28.59 -8.27
C ILE A 78 -18.09 29.05 -8.82
N GLY A 79 -18.06 29.80 -9.93
CA GLY A 79 -16.83 30.16 -10.64
C GLY A 79 -15.81 31.02 -9.86
N ASN A 80 -15.99 31.20 -8.55
CA ASN A 80 -15.05 31.83 -7.63
C ASN A 80 -15.01 31.05 -6.30
N ASN A 81 -13.93 30.28 -6.11
CA ASN A 81 -13.74 29.44 -4.91
C ASN A 81 -13.50 30.25 -3.63
N ASP A 82 -13.04 31.50 -3.71
CA ASP A 82 -12.74 32.34 -2.54
C ASP A 82 -14.02 32.74 -1.77
N LYS A 83 -15.18 32.61 -2.41
CA LYS A 83 -16.48 32.90 -1.80
C LYS A 83 -17.04 31.74 -0.98
N LEU A 84 -16.40 30.56 -1.03
CA LEU A 84 -16.86 29.39 -0.30
C LEU A 84 -16.74 29.63 1.20
N LYS A 85 -17.80 29.27 1.92
CA LYS A 85 -17.83 29.30 3.39
C LYS A 85 -18.22 27.94 3.89
N PHE A 86 -17.35 27.38 4.71
CA PHE A 86 -17.63 26.17 5.46
C PHE A 86 -18.25 26.54 6.80
N ASP A 87 -19.27 25.80 7.21
CA ASP A 87 -19.74 25.90 8.58
C ASP A 87 -18.79 25.18 9.55
N LYS A 88 -19.10 25.29 10.84
CA LYS A 88 -18.26 24.69 11.89
C LYS A 88 -18.14 23.17 11.74
N THR A 89 -19.21 22.48 11.40
CA THR A 89 -19.23 21.01 11.26
C THR A 89 -18.39 20.58 10.07
N GLU A 90 -18.57 21.26 8.94
CA GLU A 90 -17.81 21.00 7.71
C GLU A 90 -16.31 21.22 7.94
N GLN A 91 -15.91 22.33 8.58
CA GLN A 91 -14.51 22.60 8.87
C GLN A 91 -13.91 21.55 9.81
N GLN A 92 -14.64 21.16 10.87
CA GLN A 92 -14.17 20.11 11.79
C GLN A 92 -13.96 18.77 11.07
N ASN A 93 -14.82 18.42 10.12
CA ASN A 93 -14.67 17.20 9.32
C ASN A 93 -13.48 17.30 8.34
N ILE A 94 -13.27 18.44 7.69
CA ILE A 94 -12.11 18.68 6.82
C ILE A 94 -10.82 18.52 7.62
N ASP A 95 -10.71 19.17 8.78
CA ASP A 95 -9.53 19.10 9.63
C ASP A 95 -9.28 17.67 10.13
N PHE A 96 -10.34 16.93 10.47
CA PHE A 96 -10.25 15.54 10.92
C PHE A 96 -9.72 14.62 9.81
N LEU A 97 -10.24 14.75 8.59
CA LEU A 97 -9.79 13.99 7.41
C LEU A 97 -8.33 14.35 7.06
N GLN A 98 -7.99 15.64 7.05
CA GLN A 98 -6.64 16.12 6.75
C GLN A 98 -5.62 15.58 7.76
N LYS A 99 -5.95 15.60 9.06
CA LYS A 99 -5.09 15.04 10.10
C LYS A 99 -4.82 13.55 9.87
N LYS A 100 -5.85 12.77 9.49
CA LYS A 100 -5.66 11.34 9.18
C LYS A 100 -4.77 11.15 7.94
N ILE A 101 -4.93 11.97 6.90
CA ILE A 101 -4.05 11.96 5.72
C ILE A 101 -2.60 12.22 6.12
N ASP A 102 -2.34 13.21 6.97
CA ASP A 102 -0.99 13.59 7.39
C ASP A 102 -0.33 12.47 8.20
N VAL A 103 -1.09 11.81 9.08
CA VAL A 103 -0.63 10.62 9.82
C VAL A 103 -0.24 9.50 8.86
N LEU A 104 -1.12 9.13 7.92
CA LEU A 104 -0.84 8.06 6.95
C LEU A 104 0.37 8.38 6.07
N LYS A 105 0.52 9.63 5.62
CA LYS A 105 1.71 10.06 4.86
C LYS A 105 2.98 9.98 5.68
N SER A 106 2.92 10.38 6.95
CA SER A 106 4.06 10.29 7.87
C SER A 106 4.49 8.83 8.09
N GLU A 107 3.53 7.94 8.34
CA GLU A 107 3.79 6.49 8.51
C GLU A 107 4.42 5.89 7.26
N ARG A 108 3.89 6.21 6.06
CA ARG A 108 4.49 5.79 4.78
C ARG A 108 5.92 6.27 4.66
N ASN A 109 6.19 7.55 4.93
CA ASN A 109 7.54 8.10 4.81
C ASN A 109 8.54 7.42 5.76
N GLN A 110 8.10 7.06 6.96
CA GLN A 110 8.93 6.31 7.91
C GLN A 110 9.26 4.90 7.38
N LEU A 111 8.25 4.17 6.87
CA LEU A 111 8.47 2.87 6.24
C LEU A 111 9.43 2.97 5.05
N LEU A 112 9.22 3.94 4.14
CA LEU A 112 10.09 4.13 2.99
C LEU A 112 11.53 4.48 3.39
N THR A 113 11.71 5.20 4.50
CA THR A 113 13.04 5.48 5.06
C THR A 113 13.71 4.20 5.54
N GLU A 114 12.99 3.33 6.24
CA GLU A 114 13.54 2.06 6.73
C GLU A 114 13.84 1.07 5.59
N ILE A 115 13.00 1.01 4.55
CA ILE A 115 13.31 0.24 3.32
C ILE A 115 14.58 0.78 2.65
N ASN A 116 14.78 2.10 2.61
CA ASN A 116 16.01 2.70 2.08
C ASN A 116 17.24 2.38 2.95
N ASN A 117 17.10 2.41 4.28
CA ASN A 117 18.17 2.02 5.20
C ASN A 117 18.56 0.55 5.00
N PHE A 118 17.57 -0.34 4.87
CA PHE A 118 17.79 -1.75 4.54
C PHE A 118 18.51 -1.91 3.20
N LYS A 119 18.03 -1.21 2.16
CA LYS A 119 18.69 -1.16 0.84
C LYS A 119 20.16 -0.81 0.96
N ILE A 120 20.50 0.26 1.67
CA ILE A 120 21.89 0.71 1.84
C ILE A 120 22.71 -0.36 2.56
N ALA A 121 22.18 -0.95 3.64
CA ALA A 121 22.86 -1.99 4.40
C ALA A 121 23.15 -3.24 3.55
N CYS A 122 22.19 -3.73 2.76
CA CYS A 122 22.40 -4.84 1.84
C CYS A 122 23.43 -4.53 0.75
N LEU A 123 23.38 -3.34 0.16
CA LEU A 123 24.29 -2.99 -0.94
C LEU A 123 25.74 -2.76 -0.48
N ASN A 124 25.93 -2.43 0.80
CA ASN A 124 27.23 -2.24 1.42
C ASN A 124 27.74 -3.48 2.19
N ASP A 125 26.95 -4.56 2.25
CA ASP A 125 27.27 -5.74 3.04
C ASP A 125 27.52 -5.44 4.52
N ASP A 126 26.73 -4.53 5.11
CA ASP A 126 26.80 -4.22 6.55
C ASP A 126 26.02 -5.25 7.38
N GLU A 127 26.61 -6.43 7.54
CA GLU A 127 26.05 -7.56 8.29
C GLU A 127 25.59 -7.17 9.70
N ARG A 128 26.34 -6.28 10.35
CA ARG A 128 26.02 -5.82 11.71
C ARG A 128 24.71 -5.04 11.72
N ILE A 129 24.52 -4.10 10.77
CA ILE A 129 23.26 -3.34 10.64
C ILE A 129 22.12 -4.28 10.25
N LEU A 130 22.33 -5.16 9.26
CA LEU A 130 21.33 -6.12 8.80
C LEU A 130 20.79 -6.97 9.96
N LYS A 131 21.70 -7.51 10.77
CA LYS A 131 21.33 -8.33 11.92
C LYS A 131 20.68 -7.54 13.05
N THR A 132 21.21 -6.35 13.37
CA THR A 132 20.77 -5.58 14.56
C THR A 132 19.46 -4.84 14.31
N ASN A 133 19.25 -4.31 13.11
CA ASN A 133 18.15 -3.41 12.82
C ASN A 133 17.00 -4.11 12.08
N PHE A 134 17.29 -5.15 11.31
CA PHE A 134 16.32 -5.79 10.42
C PHE A 134 16.11 -7.29 10.70
N ASP A 135 16.76 -7.85 11.72
CA ASP A 135 16.75 -9.29 12.01
C ASP A 135 17.12 -10.15 10.78
N PHE A 136 17.97 -9.62 9.91
CA PHE A 136 18.37 -10.24 8.64
C PHE A 136 19.81 -10.78 8.74
N SER A 137 20.02 -12.02 8.34
CA SER A 137 21.34 -12.67 8.36
C SER A 137 21.59 -13.40 7.04
N GLU A 138 22.77 -13.20 6.45
CA GLU A 138 23.13 -13.84 5.18
C GLU A 138 23.26 -15.37 5.30
N ASP A 139 23.60 -15.87 6.50
CA ASP A 139 23.71 -17.30 6.82
C ASP A 139 22.40 -18.09 6.56
N ILE A 140 21.29 -17.39 6.30
CA ILE A 140 20.01 -17.97 5.89
C ILE A 140 20.06 -18.47 4.43
N PHE A 141 21.00 -18.00 3.61
CA PHE A 141 21.03 -18.15 2.15
C PHE A 141 22.24 -18.94 1.63
N VAL A 142 22.95 -19.68 2.48
CA VAL A 142 24.28 -20.29 2.20
C VAL A 142 24.28 -21.27 1.00
N GLU A 143 23.12 -21.72 0.54
CA GLU A 143 22.99 -22.74 -0.51
C GLU A 143 22.52 -22.20 -1.88
N ASP A 144 22.24 -20.90 -2.04
CA ASP A 144 21.82 -20.32 -3.34
C ASP A 144 22.23 -18.84 -3.54
N ASP A 145 22.09 -18.35 -4.78
CA ASP A 145 22.38 -16.96 -5.17
C ASP A 145 21.32 -15.95 -4.67
N SER A 146 20.44 -16.35 -3.74
CA SER A 146 19.26 -15.55 -3.37
C SER A 146 19.64 -14.17 -2.79
N TYR A 147 20.70 -14.07 -1.99
CA TYR A 147 21.14 -12.76 -1.49
C TYR A 147 21.58 -11.82 -2.63
N ASN A 148 22.22 -12.35 -3.68
CA ASN A 148 22.55 -11.58 -4.88
C ASN A 148 21.28 -11.16 -5.64
N TYR A 149 20.27 -12.02 -5.72
CA TYR A 149 18.97 -11.68 -6.31
C TYR A 149 18.26 -10.56 -5.53
N LEU A 150 18.30 -10.59 -4.19
CA LEU A 150 17.79 -9.51 -3.35
C LEU A 150 18.52 -8.19 -3.62
N LYS A 151 19.87 -8.22 -3.69
CA LYS A 151 20.65 -7.02 -4.05
C LYS A 151 20.26 -6.49 -5.42
N ASP A 152 20.00 -7.36 -6.39
CA ASP A 152 19.57 -6.94 -7.73
C ASP A 152 18.19 -6.27 -7.70
N ILE A 153 17.23 -6.76 -6.91
CA ILE A 153 15.97 -6.05 -6.66
C ILE A 153 16.27 -4.65 -6.13
N LEU A 154 17.06 -4.55 -5.05
CA LEU A 154 17.32 -3.31 -4.36
C LEU A 154 18.07 -2.28 -5.22
N LYS A 155 18.96 -2.71 -6.13
CA LYS A 155 19.64 -1.84 -7.10
C LYS A 155 18.67 -1.26 -8.13
N ASN A 156 17.74 -2.07 -8.63
CA ASN A 156 16.89 -1.72 -9.76
C ASN A 156 15.58 -1.02 -9.38
N ILE A 157 15.11 -1.21 -8.14
CA ILE A 157 13.87 -0.59 -7.66
C ILE A 157 14.12 0.84 -7.17
N LYS A 158 13.24 1.74 -7.62
CA LYS A 158 13.15 3.14 -7.20
C LYS A 158 12.04 3.27 -6.16
N ILE A 159 12.42 3.24 -4.88
CA ILE A 159 11.50 3.22 -3.73
C ILE A 159 10.64 4.50 -3.71
N GLU A 160 11.20 5.63 -4.17
CA GLU A 160 10.50 6.91 -4.32
C GLU A 160 9.36 6.89 -5.36
N ASN A 161 9.37 5.91 -6.28
CA ASN A 161 8.38 5.76 -7.34
C ASN A 161 7.32 4.69 -7.02
N LEU A 162 7.23 4.23 -5.77
CA LEU A 162 6.17 3.33 -5.33
C LEU A 162 4.79 3.96 -5.57
N GLY A 163 3.99 3.32 -6.43
CA GLY A 163 2.61 3.71 -6.69
C GLY A 163 1.73 3.26 -5.54
N TRP A 164 1.21 4.20 -4.76
CA TRP A 164 0.31 3.92 -3.65
C TRP A 164 -1.14 3.88 -4.13
N SER A 165 -1.90 2.89 -3.68
CA SER A 165 -3.36 2.91 -3.73
C SER A 165 -3.90 2.27 -2.47
N LYS A 166 -4.81 2.97 -1.78
CA LYS A 166 -5.26 2.60 -0.42
C LYS A 166 -4.05 2.33 0.50
N ASN A 167 -4.01 1.19 1.18
CA ASN A 167 -2.91 0.74 2.05
C ASN A 167 -1.89 -0.14 1.32
N THR A 168 -1.94 -0.16 -0.02
CA THR A 168 -1.02 -0.94 -0.84
C THR A 168 -0.08 -0.04 -1.62
N ALA A 169 1.14 -0.53 -1.86
CA ALA A 169 2.08 0.11 -2.77
C ALA A 169 2.70 -0.94 -3.68
N LEU A 170 3.00 -0.55 -4.92
CA LEU A 170 3.64 -1.42 -5.89
C LEU A 170 4.67 -0.67 -6.73
N TYR A 171 5.80 -1.32 -6.95
CA TYR A 171 6.72 -1.00 -8.03
C TYR A 171 7.19 -2.32 -8.64
N SER A 172 7.21 -2.40 -9.98
CA SER A 172 7.69 -3.56 -10.70
C SER A 172 8.47 -3.14 -11.94
N LEU A 173 9.59 -3.81 -12.18
CA LEU A 173 10.44 -3.65 -13.35
C LEU A 173 10.64 -5.02 -14.00
N THR A 174 10.30 -5.13 -15.28
CA THR A 174 10.59 -6.32 -16.08
C THR A 174 11.70 -6.00 -17.08
N VAL A 175 12.72 -6.86 -17.14
CA VAL A 175 13.82 -6.81 -18.11
C VAL A 175 13.79 -8.09 -18.92
N ASP A 176 13.71 -7.97 -20.23
CA ASP A 176 13.68 -9.10 -21.17
C ASP A 176 14.84 -8.94 -22.15
N ASN A 177 15.74 -9.92 -22.19
CA ASN A 177 16.87 -9.96 -23.12
C ASN A 177 16.76 -11.10 -24.13
N ILE A 178 15.53 -11.54 -24.44
CA ILE A 178 15.18 -12.66 -25.34
C ILE A 178 15.50 -14.04 -24.75
N GLU A 179 16.65 -14.20 -24.11
CA GLU A 179 17.08 -15.46 -23.48
C GLU A 179 16.45 -15.66 -22.09
N CYS A 180 16.19 -14.56 -21.38
CA CYS A 180 15.71 -14.55 -20.02
C CYS A 180 14.82 -13.32 -19.76
N THR A 181 13.69 -13.56 -19.11
CA THR A 181 12.87 -12.49 -18.54
C THR A 181 13.09 -12.44 -17.04
N LYS A 182 13.49 -11.28 -16.51
CA LYS A 182 13.63 -11.02 -15.06
C LYS A 182 12.58 -10.00 -14.62
N ASN A 183 11.94 -10.24 -13.47
CA ASN A 183 11.02 -9.31 -12.84
C ASN A 183 11.49 -8.98 -11.42
N TYR A 184 11.72 -7.69 -11.17
CA TYR A 184 12.01 -7.13 -9.87
C TYR A 184 10.75 -6.43 -9.37
N LYS A 185 10.25 -6.79 -8.19
CA LYS A 185 9.02 -6.19 -7.64
C LYS A 185 9.15 -5.95 -6.16
N ILE A 186 8.66 -4.80 -5.70
CA ILE A 186 8.39 -4.53 -4.29
C ILE A 186 6.89 -4.26 -4.16
N LYS A 187 6.28 -4.91 -3.17
CA LYS A 187 4.87 -4.74 -2.85
C LYS A 187 4.75 -4.46 -1.36
N ILE A 188 3.94 -3.48 -1.01
CA ILE A 188 3.54 -3.19 0.37
C ILE A 188 2.06 -3.49 0.48
N GLU A 189 1.66 -4.27 1.48
CA GLU A 189 0.26 -4.52 1.83
C GLU A 189 0.09 -4.36 3.33
N ASP A 190 -0.57 -3.27 3.72
CA ASP A 190 -0.72 -2.88 5.12
C ASP A 190 0.65 -2.82 5.84
N GLU A 191 0.86 -3.68 6.83
CA GLU A 191 2.08 -3.77 7.63
C GLU A 191 3.10 -4.78 7.06
N LYS A 192 2.95 -5.21 5.80
CA LYS A 192 3.85 -6.20 5.19
C LYS A 192 4.55 -5.64 3.97
N VAL A 193 5.84 -5.94 3.86
CA VAL A 193 6.65 -5.63 2.69
C VAL A 193 7.13 -6.92 2.06
N PHE A 194 7.00 -7.00 0.75
CA PHE A 194 7.39 -8.15 -0.04
C PHE A 194 8.34 -7.69 -1.15
N MET A 195 9.48 -8.36 -1.27
CA MET A 195 10.41 -8.17 -2.38
C MET A 195 10.44 -9.44 -3.20
N PHE A 196 10.30 -9.32 -4.52
CA PHE A 196 10.22 -10.46 -5.42
C PHE A 196 11.28 -10.38 -6.50
N TYR A 197 11.92 -11.52 -6.74
CA TYR A 197 12.76 -11.76 -7.91
C TYR A 197 12.17 -12.96 -8.65
N ASP A 198 11.61 -12.69 -9.83
CA ASP A 198 11.16 -13.76 -10.73
C ASP A 198 12.10 -13.83 -11.91
N PHE A 199 12.49 -15.03 -12.33
CA PHE A 199 13.14 -15.19 -13.63
C PHE A 199 12.59 -16.38 -14.39
N VAL A 200 12.52 -16.21 -15.72
CA VAL A 200 12.09 -17.23 -16.66
C VAL A 200 13.21 -17.39 -17.69
N LEU A 201 13.74 -18.59 -17.83
CA LEU A 201 14.70 -18.95 -18.88
C LEU A 201 13.95 -19.47 -20.12
N GLY A 202 14.36 -19.00 -21.29
CA GLY A 202 13.82 -19.40 -22.60
C GLY A 202 13.05 -18.29 -23.31
N SER A 203 13.14 -18.26 -24.64
CA SER A 203 12.48 -17.23 -25.46
C SER A 203 10.97 -17.42 -25.54
N LYS A 204 10.25 -16.28 -25.53
CA LYS A 204 8.84 -16.23 -25.98
C LYS A 204 8.71 -16.04 -27.49
N GLU A 205 9.80 -15.75 -28.20
CA GLU A 205 9.77 -15.65 -29.65
C GLU A 205 9.64 -17.05 -30.27
N GLU A 206 8.50 -17.29 -30.92
CA GLU A 206 8.21 -18.52 -31.69
C GLU A 206 9.21 -18.77 -32.83
N ASN A 207 9.98 -17.76 -33.25
CA ASN A 207 10.73 -17.77 -34.52
C ASN A 207 12.25 -17.55 -34.44
N SER A 208 12.90 -17.40 -33.27
CA SER A 208 14.28 -16.85 -33.23
C SER A 208 15.40 -17.74 -32.71
N ILE A 209 15.20 -19.01 -32.35
CA ILE A 209 16.33 -19.85 -31.90
C ILE A 209 16.31 -21.25 -32.53
N ILE A 210 17.46 -21.63 -33.11
CA ILE A 210 17.77 -22.96 -33.69
C ILE A 210 17.54 -24.09 -32.66
N TYR A 211 17.66 -23.77 -31.37
CA TYR A 211 17.35 -24.67 -30.26
C TYR A 211 16.18 -24.09 -29.46
N GLN A 212 14.95 -24.50 -29.76
CA GLN A 212 13.81 -24.26 -28.88
C GLN A 212 14.04 -25.06 -27.59
N SER A 213 14.42 -24.41 -26.49
CA SER A 213 14.42 -25.05 -25.19
C SER A 213 12.97 -25.36 -24.82
N LYS A 214 12.57 -26.63 -24.93
CA LYS A 214 11.21 -27.10 -24.57
C LYS A 214 10.89 -26.98 -23.07
N ASN A 215 11.89 -26.61 -22.26
CA ASN A 215 11.77 -26.53 -20.81
C ASN A 215 11.95 -25.08 -20.38
N TYR A 216 10.83 -24.37 -20.19
CA TYR A 216 10.82 -23.10 -19.48
C TYR A 216 11.12 -23.39 -18.01
N VAL A 217 12.25 -22.87 -17.52
CA VAL A 217 12.56 -22.91 -16.10
C VAL A 217 12.15 -21.57 -15.52
N LYS A 218 11.30 -21.60 -14.50
CA LYS A 218 10.82 -20.40 -13.82
C LYS A 218 11.22 -20.52 -12.37
N PHE A 219 11.82 -19.48 -11.80
CA PHE A 219 11.95 -19.39 -10.36
C PHE A 219 11.32 -18.10 -9.86
N ASN A 220 10.78 -18.16 -8.66
CA ASN A 220 10.21 -17.04 -7.94
C ASN A 220 10.76 -17.07 -6.51
N TYR A 221 11.45 -15.98 -6.15
CA TYR A 221 11.97 -15.75 -4.82
C TYR A 221 11.18 -14.62 -4.17
N VAL A 222 10.78 -14.79 -2.91
CA VAL A 222 10.02 -13.80 -2.16
C VAL A 222 10.64 -13.60 -0.80
N TRP A 223 11.10 -12.39 -0.51
CA TRP A 223 11.50 -11.98 0.84
C TRP A 223 10.34 -11.25 1.51
N ARG A 224 9.99 -11.68 2.72
CA ARG A 224 8.88 -11.12 3.49
C ARG A 224 9.42 -10.36 4.70
N PHE A 225 8.87 -9.18 4.90
CA PHE A 225 9.16 -8.33 6.05
C PHE A 225 7.86 -7.86 6.71
N GLU A 226 7.91 -7.63 8.01
CA GLU A 226 6.86 -6.98 8.78
C GLU A 226 7.29 -5.53 9.12
N TRP A 227 6.36 -4.60 9.02
CA TRP A 227 6.48 -3.23 9.49
C TRP A 227 5.69 -3.07 10.77
N LYS A 228 6.39 -2.98 11.91
CA LYS A 228 5.74 -2.88 13.21
C LYS A 228 6.58 -2.06 14.17
N ASN A 229 5.92 -1.25 15.00
CA ASN A 229 6.59 -0.41 16.00
C ASN A 229 7.70 0.47 15.38
N ASN A 230 7.45 1.00 14.18
CA ASN A 230 8.41 1.78 13.40
C ASN A 230 9.72 1.05 13.06
N LYS A 231 9.66 -0.28 12.94
CA LYS A 231 10.78 -1.11 12.51
C LYS A 231 10.35 -2.01 11.36
N LEU A 232 11.24 -2.14 10.38
CA LEU A 232 11.13 -3.15 9.33
C LEU A 232 11.91 -4.39 9.79
N GLN A 233 11.25 -5.53 9.89
CA GLN A 233 11.86 -6.77 10.36
C GLN A 233 11.69 -7.86 9.31
N PHE A 234 12.78 -8.57 9.02
CA PHE A 234 12.74 -9.73 8.15
C PHE A 234 11.97 -10.87 8.82
N ILE A 235 11.13 -11.55 8.06
CA ILE A 235 10.35 -12.71 8.52
C ILE A 235 11.03 -13.97 7.99
N ASP A 236 11.03 -14.15 6.67
CA ASP A 236 11.54 -15.32 5.98
C ASP A 236 11.64 -15.08 4.47
N MET A 237 12.11 -16.10 3.76
CA MET A 237 12.21 -16.15 2.31
C MET A 237 11.59 -17.45 1.80
N GLU A 238 10.89 -17.36 0.66
CA GLU A 238 10.24 -18.48 0.00
C GLU A 238 10.74 -18.59 -1.45
N VAL A 239 11.07 -19.81 -1.88
CA VAL A 239 11.46 -20.13 -3.27
C VAL A 239 10.44 -21.08 -3.87
N SER A 240 9.99 -20.79 -5.08
CA SER A 240 9.15 -21.68 -5.88
C SER A 240 9.69 -21.81 -7.31
N ASN A 241 9.48 -22.98 -7.92
CA ASN A 241 9.87 -23.33 -9.29
C ASN A 241 8.63 -23.82 -10.06
#